data_AF-A0AAP2DIV4-F1
#
_entry.id   AF-A0AAP2DIV4-F1
#
_cell.length_a   1.000
_cell.length_b   1.000
_cell.length_c   1.000
_cell.angle_alpha   90.00
_cell.angle_beta   90.00
_cell.angle_gamma   90.00
#
_symmetry.space_group_name_H-M   'P 1'
#
loop_
_entity.id
_entity.type
_entity.pdbx_description
1 polymer ?
#
loop_
_entity_poly.entity_id
_entity_poly.type
_entity_poly.pdbx_seq_one_letter_code
_entity_poly.pdbx_strand_id
1 'polypeptide(L)'
;MDYGTKAQRIWDRSRSRIYNAGTGEVYRDNTLSIGRAVCNQGTFVDFAAHLYRITGDAGVLADAQKAADFVINNMTTNGILSNNATYLRVYIT
;
A
#
# COMPACT_ATOMS: atom_id res chain seq x y z
N MET A 1 12.61 18.20 -13.66
CA MET A 1 12.41 17.07 -12.73
C MET A 1 11.97 15.86 -13.55
N ASP A 2 12.79 14.81 -13.59
CA ASP A 2 12.48 13.55 -14.28
C ASP A 2 11.40 12.73 -13.55
N TYR A 3 11.00 11.60 -14.13
CA TYR A 3 9.97 10.72 -13.55
C TYR A 3 10.46 9.97 -12.31
N GLY A 4 11.75 9.64 -12.20
CA GLY A 4 12.29 8.96 -11.01
C GLY A 4 12.24 9.85 -9.77
N THR A 5 12.66 11.11 -9.91
CA THR A 5 12.59 12.13 -8.86
C THR A 5 11.14 12.43 -8.46
N LYS A 6 10.21 12.48 -9.43
CA LYS A 6 8.77 12.60 -9.15
C LYS A 6 8.25 11.40 -8.35
N ALA A 7 8.63 10.19 -8.74
CA ALA A 7 8.23 8.96 -8.07
C ALA A 7 8.71 8.97 -6.60
N GLN A 8 10.00 9.25 -6.37
CA GLN A 8 10.53 9.34 -5.00
C GLN A 8 9.76 10.34 -4.14
N ARG A 9 9.49 11.54 -4.68
CA ARG A 9 8.74 12.57 -3.93
C ARG A 9 7.31 12.15 -3.59
N ILE A 10 6.63 11.44 -4.50
CA ILE A 10 5.28 10.91 -4.25
C ILE A 10 5.36 9.80 -3.20
N TRP A 11 6.35 8.93 -3.29
CA TRP A 11 6.61 7.88 -2.31
C TRP A 11 6.81 8.43 -0.90
N ASP A 12 7.72 9.38 -0.71
CA ASP A 12 8.01 9.97 0.60
C ASP A 12 6.75 10.58 1.23
N ARG A 13 5.92 11.23 0.40
CA ARG A 13 4.65 11.81 0.84
C ARG A 13 3.60 10.76 1.20
N SER A 14 3.46 9.70 0.40
CA SER A 14 2.53 8.61 0.68
C SER A 14 2.95 7.86 1.94
N ARG A 15 4.24 7.49 2.04
CA ARG A 15 4.82 6.78 3.17
C ARG A 15 4.63 7.54 4.49
N SER A 16 4.77 8.87 4.49
CA SER A 16 4.63 9.69 5.69
C SER A 16 3.19 9.97 6.13
N ARG A 17 2.20 9.78 5.24
CA ARG A 17 0.81 10.19 5.50
C ARG A 17 -0.16 9.04 5.65
N ILE A 18 -0.03 8.02 4.81
CA ILE A 18 -1.03 6.96 4.70
C ILE A 18 -0.48 5.58 5.05
N TYR A 19 0.83 5.45 5.32
CA TYR A 19 1.44 4.17 5.66
C TYR A 19 1.80 4.07 7.14
N ASN A 20 1.42 2.96 7.77
CA ASN A 20 1.83 2.62 9.12
C ASN A 20 3.05 1.69 9.08
N ALA A 21 4.24 2.25 9.29
CA ALA A 21 5.49 1.48 9.30
C ALA A 21 5.55 0.43 10.43
N GLY A 22 4.73 0.55 11.47
CA GLY A 22 4.63 -0.45 12.55
C GLY A 22 3.91 -1.71 12.12
N THR A 23 2.83 -1.59 11.33
CA THR A 23 1.94 -2.71 10.99
C THR A 23 1.93 -3.11 9.52
N GLY A 24 2.33 -2.23 8.61
CA GLY A 24 2.14 -2.40 7.16
C GLY A 24 0.76 -1.92 6.66
N GLU A 25 -0.05 -1.29 7.50
CA GLU A 25 -1.36 -0.78 7.07
C GLU A 25 -1.22 0.43 6.14
N VAL A 26 -1.99 0.45 5.05
CA VAL A 26 -2.18 1.63 4.20
C VAL A 26 -3.61 2.16 4.34
N TYR A 27 -3.73 3.39 4.85
CA TYR A 27 -5.00 4.06 5.08
C TYR A 27 -5.64 4.55 3.78
N ARG A 28 -6.97 4.75 3.81
CA ARG A 28 -7.72 5.32 2.69
C ARG A 28 -7.39 6.78 2.42
N ASP A 29 -7.23 7.54 3.48
CA ASP A 29 -7.03 8.98 3.43
C ASP A 29 -6.20 9.44 4.64
N ASN A 30 -5.92 10.74 4.69
CA ASN A 30 -5.16 11.37 5.78
C ASN A 30 -5.92 11.40 7.12
N THR A 31 -7.13 10.85 7.21
CA THR A 31 -7.94 10.86 8.44
C THR A 31 -7.81 9.59 9.25
N LEU A 32 -6.85 8.71 8.90
CA LEU A 32 -6.66 7.38 9.52
C LEU A 32 -7.96 6.55 9.45
N SER A 33 -8.80 6.82 8.45
CA SER A 33 -10.10 6.20 8.32
C SER A 33 -9.94 4.72 8.01
N ILE A 34 -10.56 3.90 8.88
CA ILE A 34 -10.55 2.43 8.98
C ILE A 34 -11.28 1.78 7.79
N GLY A 35 -11.50 2.50 6.70
CA GLY A 35 -11.98 1.98 5.43
C GLY A 35 -10.85 1.30 4.66
N ARG A 36 -10.31 0.21 5.22
CA ARG A 36 -9.13 -0.57 4.81
C ARG A 36 -9.18 -1.07 3.36
N ALA A 37 -9.18 -0.22 2.34
CA ALA A 37 -9.40 -0.72 0.98
C ALA A 37 -8.20 -1.56 0.48
N VAL A 38 -8.44 -2.81 0.06
CA VAL A 38 -7.38 -3.70 -0.48
C VAL A 38 -6.66 -3.04 -1.66
N CYS A 39 -7.37 -2.24 -2.46
CA CYS A 39 -6.78 -1.53 -3.58
C CYS A 39 -5.69 -0.54 -3.14
N ASN A 40 -5.83 0.13 -2.00
CA ASN A 40 -4.79 1.06 -1.52
C ASN A 40 -3.53 0.31 -1.10
N GLN A 41 -3.71 -0.85 -0.45
CA GLN A 41 -2.60 -1.73 -0.12
C GLN A 41 -1.90 -2.22 -1.39
N GLY A 42 -2.65 -2.74 -2.36
CA GLY A 42 -2.11 -3.23 -3.62
C GLY A 42 -1.37 -2.15 -4.42
N THR A 43 -1.94 -0.95 -4.56
CA THR A 43 -1.30 0.18 -5.25
C THR A 43 -0.03 0.63 -4.54
N PHE A 44 -0.02 0.65 -3.20
CA PHE A 44 1.19 0.99 -2.45
C PHE A 44 2.30 -0.04 -2.66
N VAL A 45 1.98 -1.34 -2.61
CA VAL A 45 2.92 -2.43 -2.87
C VAL A 45 3.48 -2.36 -4.28
N ASP A 46 2.62 -2.18 -5.29
CA ASP A 46 3.03 -2.10 -6.70
C ASP A 46 3.97 -0.92 -6.93
N PHE A 47 3.62 0.25 -6.40
CA PHE A 47 4.44 1.44 -6.51
C PHE A 47 5.81 1.28 -5.83
N ALA A 48 5.84 0.73 -4.61
CA ALA A 48 7.07 0.47 -3.88
C ALA A 48 7.98 -0.52 -4.63
N ALA A 49 7.42 -1.61 -5.16
CA ALA A 49 8.18 -2.61 -5.92
C ALA A 49 8.79 -2.01 -7.20
N HIS A 50 8.06 -1.14 -7.91
CA HIS A 50 8.59 -0.43 -9.06
C HIS A 50 9.66 0.60 -8.68
N LEU A 51 9.47 1.34 -7.59
CA LEU A 51 10.47 2.30 -7.12
C LEU A 51 11.76 1.62 -6.66
N TYR A 52 11.67 0.47 -5.99
CA TYR A 52 12.83 -0.36 -5.64
C TYR A 52 13.62 -0.78 -6.88
N ARG A 53 12.95 -1.23 -7.95
CA ARG A 53 13.63 -1.62 -9.20
C ARG A 53 14.41 -0.46 -9.85
N ILE A 54 13.98 0.77 -9.63
CA ILE A 54 14.64 1.97 -10.16
C ILE A 54 15.80 2.41 -9.26
N THR A 55 15.62 2.34 -7.94
CA THR A 55 16.51 2.99 -6.96
C THR A 55 17.47 2.03 -6.26
N GLY A 56 17.11 0.75 -6.15
CA GLY A 56 17.80 -0.23 -5.32
C GLY A 56 17.58 -0.05 -3.81
N ASP A 57 16.67 0.84 -3.37
CA ASP A 57 16.44 1.11 -1.96
C ASP A 57 15.72 -0.06 -1.26
N ALA A 58 16.46 -0.81 -0.46
CA ALA A 58 15.95 -1.96 0.28
C ALA A 58 14.88 -1.59 1.32
N GLY A 59 14.87 -0.34 1.83
CA GLY A 59 13.83 0.15 2.74
C GLY A 59 12.46 0.23 2.05
N VAL A 60 12.43 0.68 0.79
CA VAL A 60 11.21 0.71 -0.02
C VAL A 60 10.66 -0.69 -0.24
N LEU A 61 11.54 -1.67 -0.55
CA LEU A 61 11.14 -3.06 -0.70
C LEU A 61 10.59 -3.65 0.61
N ALA A 62 11.24 -3.34 1.75
CA ALA A 62 10.79 -3.81 3.06
C ALA A 62 9.39 -3.28 3.40
N ASP A 63 9.10 -2.02 3.09
CA ASP A 63 7.76 -1.46 3.30
C ASP A 63 6.71 -2.15 2.41
N ALA A 64 7.08 -2.48 1.16
CA ALA A 64 6.22 -3.23 0.23
C ALA A 64 5.87 -4.63 0.77
N GLN A 65 6.88 -5.36 1.25
CA GLN A 65 6.70 -6.68 1.85
C GLN A 65 5.76 -6.62 3.05
N LYS A 66 5.99 -5.65 3.94
CA LYS A 66 5.17 -5.48 5.14
C LYS A 66 3.72 -5.10 4.82
N ALA A 67 3.50 -4.29 3.78
CA ALA A 67 2.16 -3.98 3.30
C ALA A 67 1.44 -5.20 2.71
N ALA A 68 2.16 -6.05 1.97
CA ALA A 68 1.62 -7.31 1.45
C ALA A 68 1.28 -8.29 2.60
N ASP A 69 2.16 -8.42 3.58
CA ASP A 69 1.93 -9.25 4.78
C ASP A 69 0.69 -8.79 5.55
N PHE A 70 0.47 -7.47 5.65
CA PHE A 70 -0.73 -6.94 6.29
C PHE A 70 -2.00 -7.43 5.59
N VAL A 71 -2.02 -7.43 4.25
CA VAL A 71 -3.16 -7.94 3.46
C VAL A 71 -3.37 -9.42 3.74
N ILE A 72 -2.32 -10.24 3.64
CA ILE A 72 -2.40 -11.69 3.87
C ILE A 72 -2.96 -11.98 5.26
N ASN A 73 -2.43 -11.31 6.28
CA ASN A 73 -2.74 -11.61 7.68
C ASN A 73 -4.07 -11.03 8.17
N ASN A 74 -4.56 -9.95 7.55
CA ASN A 74 -5.70 -9.19 8.10
C ASN A 74 -6.87 -8.98 7.15
N MET A 75 -6.66 -9.23 5.85
CA MET A 75 -7.62 -8.89 4.80
C MET A 75 -7.99 -10.10 3.94
N THR A 76 -7.55 -11.29 4.33
CA THR A 76 -7.96 -12.56 3.73
C THR A 76 -8.75 -13.40 4.73
N THR A 77 -9.58 -14.30 4.23
CA THR A 77 -10.16 -15.39 5.00
C THR A 77 -9.67 -16.69 4.40
N ASN A 78 -8.91 -17.48 5.16
CA ASN A 78 -8.23 -18.69 4.67
C ASN A 78 -7.35 -18.42 3.43
N GLY A 79 -6.66 -17.28 3.39
CA GLY A 79 -5.82 -16.88 2.26
C GLY A 79 -6.59 -16.33 1.05
N ILE A 80 -7.92 -16.25 1.13
CA ILE A 80 -8.77 -15.75 0.04
C ILE A 80 -9.16 -14.29 0.32
N LEU A 81 -8.85 -13.40 -0.64
CA LEU A 81 -9.44 -12.06 -0.69
C LEU A 81 -10.92 -12.20 -1.11
N SER A 82 -11.85 -11.91 -0.20
CA SER A 82 -13.29 -12.08 -0.47
C SER A 82 -14.02 -10.74 -0.61
N ASN A 83 -14.73 -10.54 -1.71
CA ASN A 83 -15.53 -9.34 -2.01
C ASN A 83 -16.71 -9.10 -1.04
N ASN A 84 -17.01 -10.07 -0.17
CA ASN A 84 -17.97 -9.93 0.92
C ASN A 84 -17.45 -9.01 2.03
N ALA A 85 -16.14 -8.73 2.05
CA ALA A 85 -15.57 -7.80 2.98
C ALA A 85 -15.80 -6.35 2.52
N THR A 86 -16.32 -5.51 3.41
CA THR A 86 -16.69 -4.11 3.16
C THR A 86 -15.55 -3.25 2.59
N TYR A 87 -14.31 -3.70 2.70
CA TYR A 87 -13.14 -3.04 2.15
C TYR A 87 -12.83 -3.29 0.66
N LEU A 88 -13.47 -4.27 0.02
CA LEU A 88 -13.21 -4.60 -1.40
C LEU A 88 -14.09 -3.80 -2.38
N ARG A 89 -14.76 -2.73 -1.93
CA ARG A 89 -15.57 -1.86 -2.82
C ARG A 89 -14.69 -1.10 -3.82
N VAL A 90 -14.55 -1.67 -5.00
CA VAL A 90 -14.22 -0.96 -6.24
C VAL A 90 -15.54 -0.42 -6.79
N TYR A 91 -15.74 0.89 -6.77
CA TYR A 91 -16.88 1.51 -7.45
C TYR A 91 -16.62 1.42 -8.96
N ILE A 92 -17.18 0.40 -9.60
CA ILE A 92 -17.46 0.44 -11.04
C ILE A 92 -18.95 0.78 -11.12
N THR A 93 -19.24 2.07 -11.26
CA THR A 93 -20.55 2.60 -11.64
C THR A 93 -20.38 3.41 -12.90
#